data_AF-A0A3A0ADQ0-F1
#
_entry.id   AF-A0A3A0ADQ0-F1
#
_cell.length_a   1.000
_cell.length_b   1.000
_cell.length_c   1.000
_cell.angle_alpha   90.00
_cell.angle_beta   90.00
_cell.angle_gamma   90.00
#
_symmetry.space_group_name_H-M   'P 1'
#
loop_
_entity.id
_entity.type
_entity.pdbx_description
1 polymer ?
#
loop_
_entity_poly.entity_id
_entity_poly.type
_entity_poly.pdbx_seq_one_letter_code
_entity_poly.pdbx_strand_id
1 'polypeptide(L)'
;MTASGGAASFEELLAQLQASVAELERADLSLEASVQTYERCIELANACTALLDNAELRISSLRVETPRLREQSERYVTGPDIARRLLLGEDDDDLDDLLDDE
;
A
#
# COMPACT_ATOMS: atom_id res chain seq x y z
N MET A 1 2.67 6.19 24.98
CA MET A 1 1.54 5.57 24.26
C MET A 1 0.62 6.71 23.83
N THR A 2 0.88 7.32 22.68
CA THR A 2 0.16 8.51 22.20
C THR A 2 -1.08 8.07 21.44
N ALA A 3 -2.17 7.81 22.17
CA ALA A 3 -3.50 7.73 21.59
C ALA A 3 -3.92 9.17 21.21
N SER A 4 -3.89 9.49 19.92
CA SER A 4 -4.46 10.73 19.39
C SER A 4 -5.96 10.51 19.24
N GLY A 5 -6.76 11.30 19.94
CA GLY A 5 -8.15 11.01 20.28
C GLY A 5 -9.13 10.99 19.10
N GLY A 6 -10.15 10.13 19.25
CA GLY A 6 -11.46 10.23 18.58
C GLY A 6 -11.78 9.11 17.59
N ALA A 7 -10.77 8.52 16.94
CA ALA A 7 -10.93 7.45 15.96
C ALA A 7 -10.15 6.20 16.41
N ALA A 8 -10.71 5.01 16.13
CA ALA A 8 -10.00 3.75 16.34
C ALA A 8 -8.67 3.76 15.57
N SER A 9 -7.62 3.23 16.16
CA SER A 9 -6.32 3.12 15.51
C SER A 9 -6.39 2.12 14.35
N PHE A 10 -5.43 2.21 13.42
CA PHE A 10 -5.32 1.26 12.32
C PHE A 10 -5.21 -0.19 12.85
N GLU A 11 -4.41 -0.41 13.89
CA GLU A 11 -4.23 -1.71 14.51
C GLU A 11 -5.52 -2.24 15.14
N GLU A 12 -6.31 -1.36 15.77
CA GLU A 12 -7.60 -1.74 16.36
C GLU A 12 -8.65 -2.12 15.31
N LEU A 13 -8.70 -1.39 14.19
CA LEU A 13 -9.59 -1.72 13.07
C LEU A 13 -9.16 -3.00 12.37
N LEU A 14 -7.87 -3.20 12.18
CA LEU A 14 -7.32 -4.43 11.60
C LEU A 14 -7.61 -5.65 12.47
N ALA A 15 -7.46 -5.53 13.80
CA ALA A 15 -7.79 -6.60 14.74
C ALA A 15 -9.28 -6.97 14.68
N GLN A 16 -10.16 -5.97 14.57
CA GLN A 16 -11.61 -6.21 14.40
C GLN A 16 -11.92 -6.89 13.07
N LEU A 17 -11.27 -6.48 11.97
CA LEU A 17 -11.44 -7.09 10.65
C LEU A 17 -11.03 -8.57 10.69
N GLN A 18 -9.86 -8.87 11.26
CA GLN A 18 -9.38 -10.24 11.42
C GLN A 18 -10.35 -11.10 12.24
N ALA A 19 -10.93 -10.54 13.31
CA ALA A 19 -11.94 -11.25 14.11
C ALA A 19 -13.22 -11.54 13.31
N SER A 20 -13.72 -10.57 12.53
CA SER A 20 -14.91 -10.76 11.69
C SER A 20 -14.67 -11.75 10.53
N VAL A 21 -13.46 -11.77 9.95
CA VAL A 21 -13.08 -12.79 8.95
C VAL A 21 -13.05 -14.18 9.58
N ALA A 22 -12.44 -14.32 10.77
CA ALA A 22 -12.42 -15.60 11.48
C ALA A 22 -13.83 -16.09 11.87
N GLU A 23 -14.77 -15.17 12.09
CA GLU A 23 -16.18 -15.52 12.29
C GLU A 23 -16.85 -16.02 11.01
N LEU A 24 -16.59 -15.38 9.87
CA LEU A 24 -17.09 -15.78 8.55
C LEU A 24 -16.59 -17.16 8.12
N GLU A 25 -15.39 -17.56 8.55
CA GLU A 25 -14.80 -18.87 8.27
C GLU A 25 -15.43 -20.03 9.07
N ARG A 26 -16.32 -19.74 10.03
CA ARG A 26 -16.98 -20.78 10.82
C ARG A 26 -18.05 -21.48 10.00
N ALA A 27 -17.99 -22.81 9.96
CA ALA A 27 -18.91 -23.64 9.19
C ALA A 27 -20.38 -23.63 9.66
N ASP A 28 -20.67 -23.07 10.84
CA ASP A 28 -22.01 -23.08 11.48
C ASP A 28 -22.77 -21.76 11.31
N LEU A 29 -22.26 -20.83 10.48
CA LEU A 29 -22.86 -19.51 10.31
C LEU A 29 -24.11 -19.59 9.40
N SER A 30 -25.23 -19.03 9.86
CA SER A 30 -26.45 -18.94 9.05
C SER A 30 -26.24 -17.98 7.87
N LEU A 31 -27.01 -18.14 6.79
CA LEU A 31 -26.89 -17.28 5.61
C LEU A 31 -27.03 -15.79 5.94
N GLU A 32 -28.00 -15.43 6.77
CA GLU A 32 -28.23 -14.04 7.19
C GLU A 32 -27.07 -13.49 8.03
N ALA A 33 -26.54 -14.31 8.95
CA ALA A 33 -25.38 -13.95 9.75
C ALA A 33 -24.12 -13.78 8.87
N SER A 34 -23.91 -14.67 7.90
CA SER A 34 -22.81 -14.56 6.93
C SER A 34 -22.86 -13.28 6.12
N VAL A 35 -24.06 -12.84 5.69
CA VAL A 35 -24.22 -11.57 4.98
C VAL A 35 -23.88 -10.39 5.89
N GLN A 36 -24.41 -10.35 7.12
CA GLN A 36 -24.10 -9.26 8.07
C GLN A 36 -22.61 -9.19 8.43
N THR A 37 -21.97 -10.35 8.68
CA THR A 37 -20.54 -10.41 8.99
C THR A 37 -19.71 -9.95 7.79
N TYR A 38 -20.11 -10.31 6.57
CA TYR A 38 -19.45 -9.84 5.36
C TYR A 38 -19.57 -8.32 5.18
N GLU A 39 -20.75 -7.74 5.36
CA GLU A 39 -20.95 -6.28 5.30
C GLU A 39 -20.05 -5.56 6.31
N ARG A 40 -19.97 -6.06 7.55
CA ARG A 40 -19.07 -5.55 8.58
C ARG A 40 -17.60 -5.64 8.17
N CYS A 41 -17.16 -6.74 7.54
CA CYS A 41 -15.81 -6.86 7.01
C CYS A 41 -15.50 -5.78 5.97
N ILE A 42 -16.44 -5.48 5.07
CA ILE A 42 -16.28 -4.42 4.06
C ILE A 42 -16.16 -3.04 4.72
N GLU A 43 -16.99 -2.74 5.72
CA GLU A 43 -16.91 -1.48 6.47
C GLU A 43 -15.54 -1.30 7.14
N LEU A 44 -15.06 -2.35 7.82
CA LEU A 44 -13.76 -2.33 8.50
C LEU A 44 -12.59 -2.21 7.53
N ALA A 45 -12.64 -2.90 6.38
CA ALA A 45 -11.63 -2.81 5.33
C ALA A 45 -11.58 -1.38 4.74
N ASN A 46 -12.74 -0.78 4.46
CA ASN A 46 -12.82 0.59 3.96
C ASN A 46 -12.25 1.60 4.96
N ALA A 47 -12.53 1.42 6.26
CA ALA A 47 -11.97 2.27 7.31
C ALA A 47 -10.44 2.15 7.39
N CYS A 48 -9.90 0.93 7.25
CA CYS A 48 -8.45 0.72 7.21
C CYS A 48 -7.81 1.42 6.01
N THR A 49 -8.38 1.26 4.81
CA THR A 49 -7.90 1.92 3.59
C THR A 49 -7.91 3.44 3.73
N ALA A 50 -8.99 4.02 4.26
CA ALA A 50 -9.08 5.46 4.47
C ALA A 50 -7.99 6.01 5.40
N LEU A 51 -7.59 5.24 6.43
CA LEU A 51 -6.48 5.62 7.30
C LEU A 51 -5.13 5.57 6.57
N LEU A 52 -4.91 4.54 5.75
CA LEU A 52 -3.69 4.40 4.94
C LEU A 52 -3.59 5.52 3.91
N ASP A 53 -4.68 5.83 3.20
CA ASP A 53 -4.75 6.92 2.23
C ASP A 53 -4.43 8.27 2.88
N ASN A 54 -4.97 8.51 4.08
CA ASN A 54 -4.68 9.74 4.83
C ASN A 54 -3.20 9.82 5.23
N ALA A 55 -2.61 8.71 5.66
CA ALA A 55 -1.19 8.65 5.99
C ALA A 55 -0.32 8.88 4.75
N GLU A 56 -0.68 8.31 3.61
CA GLU A 56 0.01 8.52 2.33
C GLU A 56 -0.08 9.98 1.86
N LEU A 57 -1.27 10.59 1.93
CA LEU A 57 -1.45 12.02 1.62
C LEU A 57 -0.58 12.91 2.51
N ARG A 58 -0.45 12.56 3.79
CA ARG A 58 0.41 13.31 4.71
C ARG A 58 1.89 13.15 4.36
N ILE A 59 2.34 11.94 4.05
CA ILE A 59 3.73 11.66 3.64
C ILE A 59 4.08 12.36 2.32
N SER A 60 3.20 12.27 1.32
CA SER A 60 3.38 12.90 0.02
C SER A 60 3.44 14.43 0.15
N SER A 61 2.59 15.03 0.97
CA SER A 61 2.63 16.47 1.25
C SER A 61 3.97 16.90 1.86
N LEU A 62 4.47 16.15 2.85
CA LEU A 62 5.78 16.43 3.47
C LEU A 62 6.95 16.27 2.48
N ARG A 63 6.86 15.34 1.52
CA ARG A 63 7.86 15.17 0.45
C ARG A 63 7.89 16.37 -0.50
N VAL A 64 6.73 16.95 -0.81
CA VAL A 64 6.63 18.15 -1.66
C VAL A 64 7.17 19.38 -0.94
N GLU A 65 6.87 19.54 0.35
CA GLU A 65 7.36 20.66 1.16
C GLU A 65 8.87 20.62 1.43
N THR A 66 9.50 19.44 1.33
CA THR A 66 10.91 19.24 1.66
C THR A 66 11.74 18.79 0.45
N PRO A 67 12.04 19.68 -0.52
CA PRO A 67 12.68 19.32 -1.80
C PRO A 67 14.06 18.66 -1.64
N ARG A 68 14.83 18.97 -0.60
CA ARG A 68 16.12 18.30 -0.31
C ARG A 68 16.00 16.81 0.05
N LEU A 69 14.85 16.37 0.57
CA LEU A 69 14.60 14.95 0.86
C LEU A 69 14.21 14.17 -0.41
N ARG A 70 13.64 14.87 -1.40
CA ARG A 70 13.25 14.28 -2.69
C ARG A 70 14.46 13.77 -3.47
N GLU A 71 15.48 14.61 -3.65
CA GLU A 71 16.76 14.26 -4.30
C GLU A 71 17.52 13.12 -3.57
N GLN A 72 17.33 12.99 -2.25
CA GLN A 72 17.90 11.89 -1.47
C GLN A 72 17.11 10.58 -1.58
N SER A 73 15.78 10.68 -1.69
CA SER A 73 14.90 9.50 -1.82
C SER A 73 14.93 8.87 -3.21
N GLU A 74 15.24 9.65 -4.26
CA GLU A 74 15.41 9.17 -5.64
C GLU A 74 16.61 8.20 -5.78
N ARG A 75 17.60 8.27 -4.87
CA ARG A 75 18.66 7.26 -4.75
C ARG A 75 18.19 5.89 -4.21
N TYR A 76 16.99 5.81 -3.62
CA TYR A 76 16.47 4.61 -2.95
C TYR A 76 15.02 4.30 -3.35
N VAL A 77 14.60 4.59 -4.59
CA VAL A 77 13.31 4.10 -5.10
C VAL A 77 13.40 2.58 -5.28
N THR A 78 12.96 1.85 -4.26
CA THR A 78 12.89 0.38 -4.25
C THR A 78 11.57 -0.03 -4.90
N GLY A 79 11.52 0.00 -6.23
CA GLY A 79 10.42 -0.50 -7.06
C GLY A 79 10.88 -1.60 -8.02
N PRO A 80 9.97 -2.29 -8.73
CA PRO A 80 10.30 -3.38 -9.66
C PRO A 80 11.28 -2.96 -10.77
N ASP A 81 11.42 -1.66 -11.03
CA ASP A 81 12.36 -1.09 -12.00
C ASP A 81 13.85 -1.27 -11.63
N ILE A 82 14.21 -1.49 -10.36
CA ILE A 82 15.61 -1.84 -10.01
C ILE A 82 15.99 -3.17 -10.64
N ALA A 83 15.10 -4.17 -10.64
CA ALA A 83 15.41 -5.46 -11.26
C ALA A 83 15.73 -5.29 -12.75
N ARG A 84 15.02 -4.38 -13.44
CA ARG A 84 15.30 -4.02 -14.83
C ARG A 84 16.66 -3.32 -14.96
N ARG A 85 16.99 -2.34 -14.11
CA ARG A 85 18.28 -1.63 -14.15
C ARG A 85 19.49 -2.48 -13.73
N LEU A 86 19.31 -3.45 -12.83
CA LEU A 86 20.38 -4.33 -12.31
C LEU A 86 20.58 -5.61 -13.12
N LEU A 87 19.52 -6.15 -13.76
CA LEU A 87 19.59 -7.39 -14.56
C LEU A 87 19.73 -7.16 -16.06
N LEU A 88 19.16 -6.08 -16.62
CA LEU A 88 19.13 -5.87 -18.07
C LEU A 88 20.15 -4.86 -18.59
N GLY A 89 20.84 -4.10 -17.71
CA GLY A 89 21.73 -3.03 -18.17
C GLY A 89 20.92 -1.89 -18.80
N GLU A 90 21.34 -0.64 -18.61
CA GLU A 90 20.82 0.45 -19.42
C GLU A 90 21.74 0.57 -20.62
N ASP A 91 21.50 -0.25 -21.63
CA ASP A 91 22.17 -0.13 -22.91
C ASP A 91 21.14 -0.39 -24.03
N ASP A 92 19.96 0.24 -23.94
CA ASP A 92 19.10 0.45 -25.14
C ASP A 92 19.61 1.64 -25.99
N ASP A 93 20.60 2.40 -25.49
CA ASP A 93 21.26 3.49 -26.24
C ASP A 93 22.42 3.00 -27.15
N ASP A 94 22.94 1.77 -26.96
CA ASP A 94 24.00 1.20 -27.82
C ASP A 94 23.45 0.39 -29.02
N LEU A 95 22.13 0.22 -29.15
CA LEU A 95 21.54 -0.52 -30.28
C LEU A 95 21.38 0.34 -31.55
N ASP A 96 21.43 1.67 -31.44
CA ASP A 96 21.33 2.59 -32.59
C ASP A 96 22.66 2.67 -33.37
N ASP A 97 23.81 2.45 -32.72
CA ASP A 97 25.15 2.43 -33.34
C ASP A 97 25.49 1.10 -34.07
N LEU A 98 24.64 0.06 -33.94
CA LEU A 98 24.82 -1.26 -34.56
C LEU A 98 24.10 -1.44 -35.91
N LEU A 99 23.43 -0.40 -36.40
CA LEU A 99 22.69 -0.40 -37.68
C LEU A 99 23.35 0.49 -38.75
N ASP A 100 24.66 0.73 -38.67
CA ASP A 100 25.39 1.51 -39.69
C ASP A 100 26.73 0.87 -40.12
N ASP A 101 26.76 -0.46 -40.31
CA ASP A 101 27.81 -1.11 -41.12
C ASP A 101 27.20 -1.82 -42.35
N GLU A 102 27.35 -1.12 -43.48
CA GLU A 102 27.26 -1.49 -44.92
C GLU A 102 25.90 -1.78 -45.60
#